data_AF-A0A7S1PTM3-F1
#
_entry.id   AF-A0A7S1PTM3-F1
#
_cell.length_a   1.000
_cell.length_b   1.000
_cell.length_c   1.000
_cell.angle_alpha   90.00
_cell.angle_beta   90.00
_cell.angle_gamma   90.00
#
_symmetry.space_group_name_H-M   'P 1'
#
loop_
_entity.id
_entity.type
_entity.pdbx_description
1 polymer ?
#
loop_
_entity_poly.entity_id
_entity_poly.type
_entity_poly.pdbx_seq_one_letter_code
_entity_poly.pdbx_strand_id
1 'polypeptide(L)'
;GLENFDEELTERCHQYPGGGAYVPLPEEELRTALLRKSLAPDAVVIDARCFPDPEAYMFTRHTGRHYEIIARICHHRNFWTWLAGVKRRFQKARARAAAASGGPRYPLTLAVYCRSGKHRSVAAAEILAHVLRSQGWTCPATRHLSQLRWGQFCCGGLCDECQNPPAQLQDTLDAALKAWHCLP
;
A
#
# COMPACT_ATOMS: atom_id res chain seq x y z
N GLY A 1 1.91 8.22 -3.72
CA GLY A 1 1.84 8.99 -2.46
C GLY A 1 1.14 10.29 -2.74
N LEU A 2 0.27 10.75 -1.85
CA LEU A 2 -0.59 11.90 -2.11
C LEU A 2 0.19 13.17 -2.47
N GLU A 3 1.28 13.43 -1.75
CA GLU A 3 2.14 14.62 -1.95
C GLU A 3 3.11 14.48 -3.14
N ASN A 4 3.10 13.35 -3.84
CA ASN A 4 4.12 13.01 -4.84
C ASN A 4 3.56 12.31 -6.09
N PHE A 5 2.25 12.17 -6.21
CA PHE A 5 1.63 11.37 -7.27
C PHE A 5 1.04 12.23 -8.36
N ASP A 6 0.22 13.19 -7.96
CA ASP A 6 -0.60 14.00 -8.86
C ASP A 6 -0.64 15.45 -8.38
N GLU A 7 -0.71 16.39 -9.30
CA GLU A 7 -0.58 17.83 -9.00
C GLU A 7 -1.73 18.31 -8.12
N GLU A 8 -2.97 17.95 -8.46
CA GLU A 8 -4.16 18.35 -7.72
C GLU A 8 -4.17 17.77 -6.29
N LEU A 9 -3.77 16.49 -6.13
CA LEU A 9 -3.59 15.91 -4.80
C LEU A 9 -2.48 16.62 -4.02
N THR A 10 -1.38 16.97 -4.68
CA THR A 10 -0.23 17.63 -4.06
C THR A 10 -0.61 19.02 -3.56
N GLU A 11 -1.28 19.81 -4.40
CA GLU A 11 -1.78 21.14 -4.05
C GLU A 11 -2.76 21.07 -2.87
N ARG A 12 -3.72 20.15 -2.91
CA ARG A 12 -4.66 19.98 -1.81
C ARG A 12 -3.98 19.56 -0.51
N CYS A 13 -2.94 18.71 -0.60
CA CYS A 13 -2.12 18.38 0.57
C CYS A 13 -1.44 19.64 1.12
N HIS A 14 -0.84 20.48 0.28
CA HIS A 14 -0.15 21.71 0.71
C HIS A 14 -1.08 22.73 1.36
N GLN A 15 -2.33 22.82 0.90
CA GLN A 15 -3.33 23.74 1.45
C GLN A 15 -3.95 23.27 2.77
N TYR A 16 -3.82 21.99 3.13
CA TYR A 16 -4.44 21.42 4.33
C TYR A 16 -3.50 21.45 5.54
N PRO A 17 -3.94 21.94 6.72
CA PRO A 17 -3.14 21.87 7.95
C PRO A 17 -2.72 20.44 8.29
N GLY A 18 -1.41 20.18 8.34
CA GLY A 18 -0.83 18.85 8.56
C GLY A 18 -0.51 18.05 7.27
N GLY A 19 -0.82 18.59 6.10
CA GLY A 19 -0.40 18.00 4.83
C GLY A 19 -1.16 16.74 4.43
N GLY A 20 -0.54 15.94 3.56
CA GLY A 20 -1.11 14.71 3.02
C GLY A 20 -1.34 13.60 4.05
N ALA A 21 -0.75 13.73 5.26
CA ALA A 21 -1.00 12.80 6.35
C ALA A 21 -2.41 12.91 6.91
N TYR A 22 -2.99 14.12 6.94
CA TYR A 22 -4.24 14.41 7.64
C TYR A 22 -5.36 14.86 6.72
N VAL A 23 -5.04 15.28 5.49
CA VAL A 23 -6.05 15.73 4.53
C VAL A 23 -7.15 14.68 4.30
N PRO A 24 -8.43 15.00 4.52
CA PRO A 24 -9.52 14.09 4.22
C PRO A 24 -9.66 13.99 2.69
N LEU A 25 -9.52 12.77 2.18
CA LEU A 25 -9.68 12.46 0.76
C LEU A 25 -10.66 11.29 0.64
N PRO A 26 -11.87 11.51 0.10
CA PRO A 26 -12.76 10.41 -0.22
C PRO A 26 -12.15 9.49 -1.28
N GLU A 27 -12.63 8.25 -1.34
CA GLU A 27 -12.13 7.25 -2.28
C GLU A 27 -12.25 7.71 -3.75
N GLU A 28 -13.33 8.43 -4.08
CA GLU A 28 -13.58 8.95 -5.42
C GLU A 28 -12.47 9.88 -5.91
N GLU A 29 -11.97 10.78 -5.06
CA GLU A 29 -10.87 11.66 -5.42
C GLU A 29 -9.57 10.91 -5.68
N LEU A 30 -9.30 9.86 -4.88
CA LEU A 30 -8.13 9.00 -5.10
C LEU A 30 -8.25 8.23 -6.43
N ARG A 31 -9.47 7.82 -6.81
CA ARG A 31 -9.73 7.22 -8.13
C ARG A 31 -9.54 8.22 -9.26
N THR A 32 -10.05 9.45 -9.12
CA THR A 32 -9.87 10.52 -10.11
C THR A 32 -8.39 10.82 -10.33
N ALA A 33 -7.57 10.80 -9.27
CA ALA A 33 -6.13 10.94 -9.41
C ALA A 33 -5.48 9.81 -10.23
N LEU A 34 -5.96 8.56 -10.12
CA LEU A 34 -5.50 7.47 -10.98
C LEU A 34 -5.87 7.72 -12.45
N LEU A 35 -7.11 8.17 -12.69
CA LEU A 35 -7.61 8.51 -14.03
C LEU A 35 -6.77 9.61 -14.70
N ARG A 36 -6.42 10.67 -13.96
CA ARG A 36 -5.53 11.74 -14.46
C ARG A 36 -4.15 11.25 -14.90
N LYS A 37 -3.69 10.11 -14.36
CA LYS A 37 -2.44 9.44 -14.75
C LYS A 37 -2.67 8.30 -15.74
N SER A 38 -3.87 8.16 -16.29
CA SER A 38 -4.27 7.07 -17.18
C SER A 38 -4.03 5.69 -16.56
N LEU A 39 -4.28 5.56 -15.26
CA LEU A 39 -4.09 4.33 -14.50
C LEU A 39 -5.43 3.75 -14.03
N ALA A 40 -5.58 2.43 -14.20
CA ALA A 40 -6.56 1.54 -13.58
C ALA A 40 -7.77 2.21 -12.88
N PRO A 41 -8.77 2.71 -13.63
CA PRO A 41 -9.99 3.31 -13.06
C PRO A 41 -10.69 2.43 -12.01
N ASP A 42 -10.68 1.12 -12.26
CA ASP A 42 -11.35 0.12 -11.43
C ASP A 42 -10.48 -0.40 -10.27
N ALA A 43 -9.33 0.24 -10.02
CA ALA A 43 -8.46 -0.17 -8.93
C ALA A 43 -9.18 -0.13 -7.58
N VAL A 44 -8.91 -1.11 -6.73
CA VAL A 44 -9.32 -1.04 -5.33
C VAL A 44 -8.38 -0.09 -4.63
N VAL A 45 -8.93 1.02 -4.15
CA VAL A 45 -8.17 2.04 -3.42
C VAL A 45 -8.01 1.63 -1.96
N ILE A 46 -6.77 1.66 -1.50
CA ILE A 46 -6.36 1.30 -0.15
C ILE A 46 -5.61 2.46 0.47
N ASP A 47 -6.08 2.95 1.61
CA ASP A 47 -5.42 4.04 2.34
C ASP A 47 -4.61 3.47 3.51
N ALA A 48 -3.29 3.64 3.46
CA ALA A 48 -2.34 3.22 4.48
C ALA A 48 -1.89 4.39 5.39
N ARG A 49 -2.57 5.55 5.37
CA ARG A 49 -2.26 6.68 6.27
C ARG A 49 -2.67 6.42 7.72
N CYS A 50 -3.58 5.48 7.96
CA CYS A 50 -4.02 5.07 9.28
C CYS A 50 -2.92 4.42 10.16
N PHE A 51 -1.72 4.27 9.63
CA PHE A 51 -0.51 3.86 10.37
C PHE A 51 0.35 5.10 10.64
N PRO A 52 0.11 5.90 11.70
CA PRO A 52 1.10 6.86 12.16
C PRO A 52 2.35 6.12 12.68
N ASP A 53 3.52 6.67 12.41
CA ASP A 53 4.80 6.10 12.88
C ASP A 53 5.66 7.23 13.44
N PRO A 54 5.77 7.38 14.77
CA PRO A 54 6.55 8.44 15.40
C PRO A 54 8.06 8.29 15.15
N GLU A 55 8.50 7.08 14.82
CA GLU A 55 9.90 6.71 14.61
C GLU A 55 10.25 6.60 13.12
N ALA A 56 9.36 7.07 12.24
CA ALA A 56 9.59 7.08 10.80
C ALA A 56 10.88 7.82 10.39
N TYR A 57 11.40 8.71 11.25
CA TYR A 57 12.65 9.43 11.03
C TYR A 57 13.88 8.48 10.99
N MET A 58 13.85 7.38 11.73
CA MET A 58 14.92 6.36 11.74
C MET A 58 15.06 5.66 10.39
N PHE A 59 13.97 5.62 9.61
CA PHE A 59 13.91 4.93 8.31
C PHE A 59 13.93 5.89 7.13
N THR A 60 14.37 7.12 7.30
CA THR A 60 14.36 8.13 6.23
C THR A 60 15.17 7.71 5.00
N ARG A 61 16.27 6.97 5.18
CA ARG A 61 17.04 6.38 4.08
C ARG A 61 16.35 5.22 3.39
N HIS A 62 15.33 4.63 4.01
CA HIS A 62 14.71 3.38 3.58
C HIS A 62 13.37 3.59 2.85
N THR A 63 12.90 2.51 2.24
CA THR A 63 11.55 2.40 1.70
C THR A 63 10.75 1.42 2.55
N GLY A 64 9.44 1.34 2.31
CA GLY A 64 8.58 0.36 2.99
C GLY A 64 8.93 -1.11 2.73
N ARG A 65 9.95 -1.42 1.92
CA ARG A 65 10.48 -2.79 1.81
C ARG A 65 11.32 -3.19 3.03
N HIS A 66 11.79 -2.23 3.81
CA HIS A 66 12.57 -2.52 5.02
C HIS A 66 11.72 -3.31 6.03
N TYR A 67 12.27 -4.41 6.55
CA TYR A 67 11.54 -5.37 7.37
C TYR A 67 10.90 -4.74 8.61
N GLU A 68 11.59 -3.81 9.29
CA GLU A 68 11.04 -3.14 10.47
C GLU A 68 9.82 -2.26 10.14
N ILE A 69 9.76 -1.65 8.95
CA ILE A 69 8.60 -0.84 8.55
C ILE A 69 7.38 -1.74 8.32
N ILE A 70 7.60 -2.91 7.71
CA ILE A 70 6.57 -3.93 7.52
C ILE A 70 6.07 -4.43 8.88
N ALA A 71 6.98 -4.80 9.78
CA ALA A 71 6.65 -5.23 11.14
C ALA A 71 5.86 -4.18 11.92
N ARG A 72 6.27 -2.91 11.85
CA ARG A 72 5.55 -1.80 12.50
C ARG A 72 4.11 -1.66 11.99
N ILE A 73 3.87 -1.84 10.69
CA ILE A 73 2.50 -1.82 10.15
C ILE A 73 1.70 -3.01 10.69
N CYS A 74 2.25 -4.23 10.64
CA CYS A 74 1.56 -5.43 11.10
C CYS A 74 1.23 -5.38 12.60
N HIS A 75 2.10 -4.79 13.42
CA HIS A 75 1.90 -4.66 14.86
C HIS A 75 1.08 -3.43 15.27
N HIS A 76 0.75 -2.55 14.34
CA HIS A 76 -0.01 -1.34 14.66
C HIS A 76 -1.45 -1.69 15.06
N ARG A 77 -2.00 -1.01 16.07
CA ARG A 77 -3.38 -1.24 16.58
C ARG A 77 -4.48 -1.18 15.51
N ASN A 78 -4.25 -0.42 14.45
CA ASN A 78 -5.22 -0.28 13.34
C ASN A 78 -5.12 -1.40 12.30
N PHE A 79 -4.09 -2.27 12.37
CA PHE A 79 -3.79 -3.25 11.34
C PHE A 79 -4.96 -4.20 11.08
N TRP A 80 -5.54 -4.76 12.14
CA TRP A 80 -6.66 -5.68 12.03
C TRP A 80 -7.86 -5.08 11.30
N THR A 81 -8.33 -3.93 11.77
CA THR A 81 -9.47 -3.20 11.16
C THR A 81 -9.17 -2.77 9.73
N TRP A 82 -7.95 -2.31 9.47
CA TRP A 82 -7.50 -1.96 8.13
C TRP A 82 -7.51 -3.18 7.19
N LEU A 83 -6.93 -4.30 7.61
CA LEU A 83 -6.84 -5.52 6.82
C LEU A 83 -8.23 -6.11 6.54
N ALA A 84 -9.15 -6.06 7.51
CA ALA A 84 -10.55 -6.42 7.35
C ALA A 84 -11.23 -5.57 6.25
N GLY A 85 -10.98 -4.25 6.28
CA GLY A 85 -11.47 -3.32 5.27
C GLY A 85 -10.93 -3.63 3.87
N VAL A 86 -9.62 -3.95 3.77
CA VAL A 86 -8.99 -4.35 2.51
C VAL A 86 -9.58 -5.65 1.98
N LYS A 87 -9.71 -6.69 2.82
CA LYS A 87 -10.27 -7.98 2.44
C LYS A 87 -11.68 -7.85 1.88
N ARG A 88 -12.55 -7.12 2.56
CA ARG A 88 -13.93 -6.87 2.10
C ARG A 88 -13.96 -6.15 0.75
N ARG A 89 -13.13 -5.12 0.57
CA ARG A 89 -13.04 -4.38 -0.71
C ARG A 89 -12.51 -5.27 -1.83
N PHE A 90 -11.49 -6.08 -1.54
CA PHE A 90 -10.92 -7.04 -2.47
C PHE A 90 -11.94 -8.09 -2.91
N GLN A 91 -12.66 -8.72 -1.96
CA GLN A 91 -13.72 -9.70 -2.27
C GLN A 91 -14.83 -9.09 -3.13
N LYS A 92 -15.25 -7.85 -2.84
CA LYS A 92 -16.25 -7.13 -3.64
C LYS A 92 -15.76 -6.87 -5.07
N ALA A 93 -14.51 -6.44 -5.23
CA ALA A 93 -13.92 -6.22 -6.56
C ALA A 93 -13.74 -7.54 -7.33
N ARG A 94 -13.31 -8.60 -6.63
CA ARG A 94 -13.21 -9.96 -7.16
C ARG A 94 -14.54 -10.46 -7.70
N ALA A 95 -15.62 -10.34 -6.92
CA ALA A 95 -16.95 -10.78 -7.35
C ALA A 95 -17.43 -10.03 -8.60
N ARG A 96 -17.22 -8.71 -8.66
CA ARG A 96 -17.55 -7.87 -9.82
C ARG A 96 -16.76 -8.27 -11.07
N ALA A 97 -15.45 -8.45 -10.94
CA ALA A 97 -14.58 -8.82 -12.04
C ALA A 97 -14.87 -10.25 -12.55
N ALA A 98 -15.18 -11.18 -11.65
CA ALA A 98 -15.61 -12.53 -12.03
C ALA A 98 -16.91 -12.50 -12.84
N ALA A 99 -17.90 -11.72 -12.41
CA ALA A 99 -19.17 -11.58 -13.13
C ALA A 99 -18.99 -10.94 -14.52
N ALA A 100 -18.10 -9.94 -14.65
CA ALA A 100 -17.85 -9.24 -15.90
C ALA A 100 -16.99 -10.05 -16.91
N SER A 101 -16.06 -10.87 -16.41
CA SER A 101 -15.09 -11.58 -17.26
C SER A 101 -15.65 -12.86 -17.90
N GLY A 102 -16.77 -13.40 -17.41
CA GLY A 102 -17.35 -14.66 -17.90
C GLY A 102 -16.43 -15.88 -17.73
N GLY A 103 -15.37 -15.76 -16.92
CA GLY A 103 -14.35 -16.79 -16.78
C GLY A 103 -13.57 -16.72 -15.47
N PRO A 104 -12.71 -17.73 -15.19
CA PRO A 104 -12.03 -17.85 -13.91
C PRO A 104 -10.83 -16.90 -13.75
N ARG A 105 -10.40 -16.25 -14.83
CA ARG A 105 -9.22 -15.37 -14.86
C ARG A 105 -9.63 -13.95 -15.17
N TYR A 106 -9.32 -13.04 -14.25
CA TYR A 106 -9.55 -11.62 -14.39
C TYR A 106 -8.48 -10.82 -13.63
N PRO A 107 -8.04 -9.68 -14.17
CA PRO A 107 -7.09 -8.82 -13.48
C PRO A 107 -7.80 -8.03 -12.36
N LEU A 108 -7.09 -7.82 -11.25
CA LEU A 108 -7.46 -6.87 -10.21
C LEU A 108 -6.27 -5.96 -9.94
N THR A 109 -6.53 -4.66 -9.81
CA THR A 109 -5.49 -3.69 -9.42
C THR A 109 -5.76 -3.19 -8.02
N LEU A 110 -4.74 -3.18 -7.16
CA LEU A 110 -4.79 -2.54 -5.85
C LEU A 110 -3.93 -1.27 -5.90
N ALA A 111 -4.53 -0.12 -5.60
CA ALA A 111 -3.85 1.16 -5.54
C ALA A 111 -3.69 1.59 -4.07
N VAL A 112 -2.47 1.49 -3.55
CA VAL A 112 -2.17 1.77 -2.14
C VAL A 112 -1.60 3.18 -1.97
N TYR A 113 -2.24 3.98 -1.13
CA TYR A 113 -1.86 5.36 -0.85
C TYR A 113 -1.29 5.53 0.54
N CYS A 114 -0.33 6.44 0.64
CA CYS A 114 0.07 7.07 1.90
C CYS A 114 0.50 8.50 1.59
N ARG A 115 0.95 9.26 2.61
CA ARG A 115 1.41 10.65 2.42
C ARG A 115 2.43 10.80 1.29
N SER A 116 3.63 10.24 1.44
CA SER A 116 4.74 10.45 0.50
C SER A 116 4.90 9.36 -0.56
N GLY A 117 4.27 8.20 -0.39
CA GLY A 117 4.44 7.07 -1.31
C GLY A 117 5.78 6.33 -1.18
N LYS A 118 6.43 6.41 -0.01
CA LYS A 118 7.76 5.81 0.23
C LYS A 118 7.76 4.69 1.28
N HIS A 119 7.08 4.87 2.41
CA HIS A 119 7.04 3.90 3.51
C HIS A 119 5.75 3.10 3.50
N ARG A 120 4.69 3.65 4.12
CA ARG A 120 3.46 2.92 4.46
C ARG A 120 2.77 2.25 3.30
N SER A 121 2.63 2.95 2.17
CA SER A 121 2.02 2.36 0.98
C SER A 121 2.88 1.27 0.34
N VAL A 122 4.21 1.38 0.43
CA VAL A 122 5.14 0.36 -0.08
C VAL A 122 5.04 -0.89 0.80
N ALA A 123 5.18 -0.73 2.11
CA ALA A 123 5.08 -1.83 3.08
C ALA A 123 3.71 -2.53 3.01
N ALA A 124 2.62 -1.77 2.97
CA ALA A 124 1.27 -2.32 2.80
C ALA A 124 1.12 -3.09 1.47
N ALA A 125 1.74 -2.63 0.38
CA ALA A 125 1.73 -3.36 -0.88
C ALA A 125 2.52 -4.67 -0.82
N GLU A 126 3.67 -4.69 -0.13
CA GLU A 126 4.45 -5.93 0.09
C GLU A 126 3.66 -6.93 0.93
N ILE A 127 3.03 -6.49 2.03
CA ILE A 127 2.16 -7.33 2.86
C ILE A 127 1.03 -7.95 2.02
N LEU A 128 0.32 -7.12 1.25
CA LEU A 128 -0.80 -7.59 0.44
C LEU A 128 -0.35 -8.50 -0.70
N ALA A 129 0.80 -8.21 -1.34
CA ALA A 129 1.36 -9.07 -2.37
C ALA A 129 1.74 -10.44 -1.81
N HIS A 130 2.35 -10.51 -0.61
CA HIS A 130 2.61 -11.77 0.07
C HIS A 130 1.31 -12.54 0.34
N VAL A 131 0.33 -11.89 0.98
CA VAL A 131 -0.97 -12.51 1.28
C VAL A 131 -1.63 -13.07 0.02
N LEU A 132 -1.72 -12.28 -1.05
CA LEU A 132 -2.40 -12.69 -2.28
C LEU A 132 -1.66 -13.79 -3.03
N ARG A 133 -0.32 -13.75 -3.09
CA ARG A 133 0.49 -14.85 -3.66
C ARG A 133 0.26 -16.16 -2.91
N SER A 134 0.23 -16.11 -1.59
CA SER A 134 -0.09 -17.26 -0.73
C SER A 134 -1.51 -17.79 -0.93
N GLN A 135 -2.42 -16.98 -1.48
CA GLN A 135 -3.77 -17.39 -1.90
C GLN A 135 -3.85 -17.84 -3.37
N GLY A 136 -2.71 -18.01 -4.05
CA GLY A 136 -2.64 -18.47 -5.43
C GLY A 136 -2.82 -17.39 -6.50
N TRP A 137 -2.79 -16.10 -6.13
CA TRP A 137 -2.81 -15.02 -7.12
C TRP A 137 -1.42 -14.81 -7.73
N THR A 138 -1.38 -14.68 -9.04
CA THR A 138 -0.18 -14.18 -9.72
C THR A 138 -0.07 -12.67 -9.49
N CYS A 139 0.84 -12.25 -8.61
CA CYS A 139 1.12 -10.84 -8.35
C CYS A 139 2.46 -10.43 -9.00
N PRO A 140 2.44 -9.62 -10.08
CA PRO A 140 3.68 -9.09 -10.67
C PRO A 140 4.42 -8.20 -9.67
N ALA A 141 5.64 -7.78 -10.03
CA ALA A 141 6.40 -6.83 -9.22
C ALA A 141 5.60 -5.55 -8.94
N THR A 142 5.57 -5.12 -7.68
CA THR A 142 4.85 -3.92 -7.25
C THR A 142 5.42 -2.68 -7.94
N ARG A 143 4.56 -1.89 -8.59
CA ARG A 143 4.96 -0.61 -9.20
C ARG A 143 4.81 0.54 -8.18
N HIS A 144 5.92 1.21 -7.87
CA HIS A 144 5.93 2.34 -6.94
C HIS A 144 5.86 3.67 -7.68
N LEU A 145 4.65 4.23 -7.81
CA LEU A 145 4.39 5.42 -8.63
C LEU A 145 5.10 6.71 -8.17
N SER A 146 5.53 6.76 -6.90
CA SER A 146 6.27 7.89 -6.35
C SER A 146 7.78 7.64 -6.29
N GLN A 147 8.29 6.55 -6.89
CA GLN A 147 9.71 6.16 -6.80
C GLN A 147 10.65 7.24 -7.32
N LEU A 148 10.32 7.89 -8.44
CA LEU A 148 11.12 8.99 -9.01
C LEU A 148 11.20 10.24 -8.11
N ARG A 149 10.35 10.32 -7.08
CA ARG A 149 10.32 11.40 -6.09
C ARG A 149 10.93 11.00 -4.75
N TRP A 150 11.45 9.78 -4.63
CA TRP A 150 12.21 9.41 -3.44
C TRP A 150 13.52 10.20 -3.43
N GLY A 151 13.85 10.81 -2.29
CA GLY A 151 15.02 11.69 -2.19
C GLY A 151 16.33 10.97 -2.51
N GLN A 152 17.36 11.74 -2.88
CA GLN A 152 18.65 11.22 -3.35
C GLN A 152 19.32 10.23 -2.37
N PHE A 153 19.11 10.39 -1.07
CA PHE A 153 19.66 9.52 -0.03
C PHE A 153 18.77 8.30 0.30
N CYS A 154 17.69 8.09 -0.44
CA CYS A 154 16.85 6.91 -0.31
C CYS A 154 17.52 5.71 -0.98
N CYS A 155 17.53 4.56 -0.31
CA CYS A 155 18.10 3.33 -0.84
C CYS A 155 17.31 2.75 -2.02
N GLY A 156 16.09 3.24 -2.28
CA GLY A 156 15.22 2.70 -3.33
C GLY A 156 14.80 1.24 -3.14
N GLY A 157 15.05 0.67 -1.97
CA GLY A 157 14.91 -0.76 -1.71
C GLY A 157 16.07 -1.61 -2.25
N LEU A 158 17.23 -1.01 -2.49
CA LEU A 158 18.43 -1.66 -3.04
C LEU A 158 19.57 -1.83 -2.02
N CYS A 159 19.41 -1.34 -0.79
CA CYS A 159 20.38 -1.63 0.26
C CYS A 159 20.24 -3.06 0.78
N ASP A 160 21.30 -3.56 1.41
CA ASP A 160 21.36 -4.92 1.95
C ASP A 160 20.19 -5.25 2.89
N GLU A 161 19.87 -4.37 3.85
CA GLU A 161 18.75 -4.55 4.78
C GLU A 161 17.38 -4.66 4.08
N CYS A 162 17.21 -4.08 2.89
CA CYS A 162 15.98 -4.18 2.11
C CYS A 162 15.96 -5.40 1.17
N GLN A 163 17.11 -5.87 0.71
CA GLN A 163 17.22 -7.00 -0.23
C GLN A 163 17.38 -8.34 0.48
N ASN A 164 18.10 -8.34 1.60
CA ASN A 164 18.45 -9.48 2.43
C ASN A 164 17.89 -9.28 3.85
N PRO A 165 16.56 -9.19 4.02
CA PRO A 165 15.95 -8.97 5.33
C PRO A 165 16.16 -10.20 6.24
N PRO A 166 16.18 -10.01 7.57
CA PRO A 166 16.25 -11.12 8.51
C PRO A 166 14.98 -11.98 8.47
N ALA A 167 15.07 -13.21 9.02
CA ALA A 167 13.96 -14.17 9.09
C ALA A 167 12.68 -13.60 9.73
N GLN A 168 12.82 -12.63 10.63
CA GLN A 168 11.72 -11.90 11.25
C GLN A 168 10.72 -11.31 10.24
N LEU A 169 11.17 -10.93 9.04
CA LEU A 169 10.26 -10.47 7.99
C LEU A 169 9.26 -11.56 7.62
N GLN A 170 9.72 -12.80 7.44
CA GLN A 170 8.86 -13.90 7.05
C GLN A 170 7.84 -14.20 8.15
N ASP A 171 8.28 -14.27 9.41
CA ASP A 171 7.38 -14.45 10.56
C ASP A 171 6.28 -13.38 10.62
N THR A 172 6.66 -12.12 10.33
CA THR A 172 5.74 -10.98 10.29
C THR A 172 4.71 -11.13 9.16
N LEU A 173 5.15 -11.57 7.98
CA LEU A 173 4.27 -11.76 6.82
C LEU A 173 3.33 -12.96 7.02
N ASP A 174 3.83 -14.03 7.61
CA ASP A 174 3.03 -15.22 7.94
C ASP A 174 1.97 -14.89 9.01
N ALA A 175 2.30 -14.05 9.98
CA ALA A 175 1.32 -13.52 10.95
C ALA A 175 0.23 -12.68 10.26
N ALA A 176 0.60 -11.85 9.27
CA ALA A 176 -0.37 -11.09 8.47
C ALA A 176 -1.28 -12.01 7.63
N LEU A 177 -0.73 -13.08 7.04
CA LEU A 177 -1.48 -14.09 6.32
C LEU A 177 -2.45 -14.84 7.24
N LYS A 178 -2.00 -15.24 8.43
CA LYS A 178 -2.86 -15.86 9.45
C LYS A 178 -4.01 -14.93 9.82
N ALA A 179 -3.71 -13.65 10.08
CA ALA A 179 -4.75 -12.64 10.34
C ALA A 179 -5.75 -12.53 9.19
N TRP A 180 -5.27 -12.50 7.93
CA TRP A 180 -6.13 -12.50 6.74
C TRP A 180 -7.10 -13.68 6.69
N HIS A 181 -6.65 -14.88 7.06
CA HIS A 181 -7.52 -16.07 7.11
C HIS A 181 -8.56 -16.01 8.22
N CYS A 182 -8.25 -15.42 9.37
CA CYS A 182 -9.16 -15.28 10.49
C CYS A 182 -10.22 -14.17 10.31
N LEU A 183 -10.02 -13.25 9.36
CA LEU A 183 -10.98 -12.21 9.04
C LEU A 183 -12.21 -12.78 8.30
N PRO A 184 -13.41 -12.19 8.45
CA PRO A 184 -14.58 -12.56 7.65
C PRO A 184 -14.39 -12.25 6.15
#